data_AF-X5ZJB2-F1
#
_entry.id   AF-X5ZJB2-F1
#
_cell.length_a   1.000
_cell.length_b   1.000
_cell.length_c   1.000
_cell.angle_alpha   90.00
_cell.angle_beta   90.00
_cell.angle_gamma   90.00
#
_symmetry.space_group_name_H-M   'P 1'
#
loop_
_entity.id
_entity.type
_entity.pdbx_description
1 polymer ?
#
loop_
_entity_poly.entity_id
_entity_poly.type
_entity_poly.pdbx_seq_one_letter_code
_entity_poly.pdbx_strand_id
1 'polypeptide(L)' 'MTHREEGRPALVVVYTGETYNYRELLQRLAALGHRFETSSDTEVMLRAHREWGHRDARSAVSELNGMFA' A
#
# COMPACT_ATOMS: atom_id res chain seq x y z
N MET A 1 0.42 7.35 7.33
CA MET A 1 -0.19 7.97 6.13
C MET A 1 -1.71 7.76 6.15
N THR A 2 -2.49 8.70 5.61
CA THR A 2 -3.96 8.58 5.50
C THR A 2 -4.37 8.63 4.03
N HIS A 3 -5.10 7.62 3.55
CA HIS A 3 -5.82 7.68 2.29
C HIS A 3 -7.25 8.16 2.53
N ARG A 4 -7.72 9.04 1.66
CA ARG A 4 -9.06 9.64 1.72
C ARG A 4 -9.88 9.25 0.51
N GLU A 5 -11.15 8.95 0.73
CA GLU A 5 -12.17 8.78 -0.30
C GLU A 5 -13.29 9.78 -0.03
N GLU A 6 -13.74 10.50 -1.05
CA GLU A 6 -14.79 11.54 -0.93
C GLU A 6 -14.54 12.58 0.18
N GLY A 7 -13.26 12.93 0.39
CA GLY A 7 -12.85 13.91 1.41
C GLY A 7 -12.83 13.38 2.85
N ARG A 8 -13.21 12.11 3.08
CA ARG A 8 -13.17 11.47 4.40
C ARG A 8 -12.01 10.47 4.50
N PRO A 9 -11.40 10.30 5.69
CA PRO A 9 -10.38 9.27 5.89
C PRO A 9 -11.01 7.88 5.69
N ALA A 10 -10.46 7.13 4.73
CA ALA A 10 -10.92 5.79 4.38
C ALA A 10 -9.96 4.71 4.91
N LEU A 11 -8.65 4.98 4.90
CA LEU A 11 -7.63 4.06 5.40
C LEU A 11 -6.47 4.83 6.05
N VAL A 12 -5.97 4.34 7.17
CA VAL A 12 -4.80 4.90 7.87
C VAL A 12 -3.80 3.80 8.11
N VAL A 13 -2.54 4.05 7.78
CA VAL A 13 -1.42 3.17 8.11
C VAL A 13 -0.42 3.90 9.00
N VAL A 14 0.01 3.22 10.06
CA VAL A 14 1.21 3.55 10.84
C VAL A 14 2.11 2.34 10.69
N TYR A 15 3.33 2.54 10.23
CA TYR A 15 4.29 1.46 10.07
C TYR A 15 5.70 2.01 10.26
N THR A 16 6.62 1.15 10.69
CA THR A 16 8.04 1.47 10.77
C THR A 16 8.83 0.44 9.98
N GLY A 17 9.69 0.89 9.08
CA GLY A 17 10.47 -0.01 8.24
C GLY A 17 10.70 0.52 6.83
N GLU A 18 11.04 -0.38 5.93
CA GLU A 18 11.23 -0.15 4.50
C GLU A 18 10.70 -1.34 3.69
N THR A 19 9.92 -1.06 2.65
CA THR A 19 9.50 -2.07 1.67
C THR A 19 10.43 -2.03 0.47
N TYR A 20 11.32 -2.99 0.34
CA TYR A 20 12.36 -3.01 -0.69
C TYR A 20 11.80 -3.17 -2.10
N ASN A 21 10.73 -3.96 -2.26
CA ASN A 21 10.08 -4.18 -3.56
C ASN A 21 9.01 -3.14 -3.92
N TYR A 22 8.97 -1.98 -3.24
CA TYR A 22 7.92 -0.97 -3.46
C TYR A 22 7.82 -0.50 -4.91
N ARG A 23 8.93 -0.43 -5.66
CA ARG A 23 8.92 -0.01 -7.07
C ARG A 23 8.20 -1.01 -7.98
N GLU A 24 8.42 -2.30 -7.75
CA GLU A 24 7.72 -3.36 -8.49
C GLU A 24 6.22 -3.35 -8.16
N LEU A 25 5.90 -3.25 -6.87
CA LEU A 25 4.52 -3.18 -6.41
C LEU A 25 3.80 -1.94 -6.94
N LEU A 26 4.47 -0.79 -6.99
CA LEU A 26 3.94 0.43 -7.59
C LEU A 26 3.56 0.20 -9.06
N GLN A 27 4.44 -0.45 -9.85
CA GLN A 27 4.14 -0.76 -11.25
C GLN A 27 2.95 -1.72 -11.39
N ARG A 28 2.91 -2.78 -10.57
CA ARG A 28 1.80 -3.75 -10.57
C ARG A 28 0.47 -3.10 -10.20
N LEU A 29 0.45 -2.28 -9.15
CA LEU A 29 -0.75 -1.59 -8.69
C LEU A 29 -1.20 -0.49 -9.67
N ALA A 30 -0.26 0.23 -10.29
CA ALA A 30 -0.59 1.19 -11.35
C ALA A 30 -1.24 0.50 -12.56
N ALA A 31 -0.77 -0.69 -12.93
CA ALA A 31 -1.40 -1.50 -13.98
C ALA A 31 -2.83 -1.97 -13.62
N LEU A 32 -3.12 -2.12 -12.33
CA LEU A 32 -4.46 -2.41 -11.80
C LEU A 32 -5.35 -1.15 -11.64
N GLY A 33 -4.85 0.03 -12.02
CA GLY A 33 -5.61 1.28 -12.03
C GLY A 33 -5.45 2.14 -10.79
N HIS A 34 -4.56 1.79 -9.85
CA HIS A 34 -4.29 2.62 -8.69
C HIS A 34 -3.57 3.90 -9.07
N ARG A 35 -3.97 5.00 -8.44
CA ARG A 35 -3.29 6.30 -8.56
C ARG A 35 -2.49 6.59 -7.29
N PHE A 36 -1.33 7.18 -7.49
CA PHE A 36 -0.36 7.51 -6.45
C PHE A 36 -0.15 9.01 -6.39
N GLU A 37 -0.19 9.56 -5.19
CA GLU A 37 0.14 10.97 -4.92
C GLU A 37 1.65 11.13 -4.69
N THR A 38 2.29 10.08 -4.18
CA THR A 38 3.71 9.99 -3.86
C THR A 38 4.28 8.68 -4.37
N SER A 39 5.61 8.61 -4.48
CA SER A 39 6.33 7.36 -4.76
C SER A 39 6.85 6.71 -3.47
N SER A 40 6.23 6.99 -2.32
CA SER A 40 6.65 6.42 -1.04
C SER A 40 6.23 4.95 -0.94
N ASP A 41 7.08 4.14 -0.32
CA ASP A 41 6.75 2.76 0.02
C ASP A 41 5.52 2.66 0.91
N THR A 42 5.32 3.63 1.80
CA THR A 42 4.16 3.77 2.67
C THR A 42 2.85 3.81 1.88
N GLU A 43 2.82 4.60 0.79
CA GLU A 43 1.64 4.70 -0.06
C GLU A 43 1.42 3.41 -0.85
N VAL A 44 2.50 2.79 -1.32
CA VAL A 44 2.46 1.49 -2.02
C VAL A 44 1.88 0.41 -1.12
N MET A 45 2.30 0.31 0.14
CA MET A 45 1.71 -0.60 1.12
C MET A 45 0.22 -0.32 1.35
N LEU A 46 -0.16 0.96 1.48
CA LEU A 46 -1.55 1.37 1.70
C LEU A 46 -2.45 0.98 0.52
N ARG A 47 -1.95 1.10 -0.72
CA ARG A 47 -2.66 0.67 -1.94
C ARG A 47 -2.71 -0.85 -2.06
N ALA A 48 -1.62 -1.55 -1.75
CA ALA A 48 -1.58 -3.01 -1.71
C ALA A 48 -2.60 -3.58 -0.71
N HIS A 49 -2.73 -2.95 0.47
CA HIS A 49 -3.74 -3.34 1.45
C HIS A 49 -5.17 -3.15 0.94
N ARG A 50 -5.44 -2.05 0.22
CA ARG A 50 -6.75 -1.82 -0.39
C ARG A 50 -7.07 -2.83 -1.50
N GLU A 51 -6.07 -3.19 -2.31
CA GLU A 51 -6.24 -4.11 -3.45
C GLU A 51 -6.38 -5.57 -3.00
N TRP A 52 -5.44 -6.05 -2.19
CA TRP A 52 -5.32 -7.47 -1.84
C TRP A 52 -5.73 -7.79 -0.40
N GLY A 53 -5.82 -6.79 0.47
CA GLY A 53 -6.02 -6.97 1.92
C GLY A 53 -7.47 -6.89 2.42
N HIS A 54 -8.45 -6.61 1.55
CA HIS A 54 -9.84 -6.35 1.98
C HIS A 54 -10.48 -7.51 2.78
N ARG A 55 -10.13 -8.77 2.46
CA ARG A 55 -10.66 -9.95 3.17
C ARG A 55 -9.70 -10.47 4.25
N ASP A 56 -8.41 -10.41 3.98
CA ASP A 56 -7.35 -10.82 4.91
C ASP A 56 -6.16 -9.88 4.72
N ALA A 57 -5.79 -9.14 5.77
CA ALA A 57 -4.66 -8.23 5.74
C ALA A 57 -3.34 -8.94 5.40
N ARG A 58 -3.21 -10.24 5.71
CA ARG A 58 -2.01 -11.03 5.41
C ARG A 58 -1.78 -11.20 3.91
N SER A 59 -2.84 -11.18 3.09
CA SER A 59 -2.73 -11.28 1.63
C SER A 59 -2.02 -10.07 1.02
N ALA A 60 -2.14 -8.88 1.62
CA ALA A 60 -1.35 -7.74 1.20
C ALA A 60 0.10 -7.85 1.69
N VAL A 61 0.30 -8.32 2.93
CA VAL A 61 1.63 -8.48 3.53
C VAL A 61 2.47 -9.53 2.78
N SER A 62 1.86 -10.60 2.25
CA SER A 62 2.59 -11.63 1.49
C SER A 62 3.21 -11.12 0.18
N GLU A 63 2.76 -9.97 -0.32
CA GLU A 63 3.34 -9.33 -1.51
C GLU A 63 4.53 -8.41 -1.17
N LEU A 64 4.75 -8.10 0.11
CA LEU A 64 5.78 -7.16 0.56
C LEU A 64 7.08 -7.89 0.89
N ASN A 65 8.19 -7.37 0.37
CA ASN A 65 9.54 -7.77 0.74
C ASN A 65 10.21 -6.61 1.47
N GLY A 66 10.70 -6.82 2.69
CA GLY A 66 11.31 -5.75 3.45
C GLY A 66 11.49 -6.05 4.92
N MET A 67 11.74 -4.98 5.67
CA MET A 67 11.71 -4.97 7.12
C MET A 67 10.61 -4.00 7.52
N PHE A 68 9.53 -4.48 8.13
CA PHE A 68 8.44 -3.62 8.55
C PHE A 68 7.72 -4.21 9.77
N ALA A 69 7.16 -3.34 10.61
CA ALA A 69 6.36 -3.66 11.79
C ALA A 69 5.09 -2.80 11.84
#